data_AF-A0A8H5H623-F1
#
_entry.id   AF-A0A8H5H623-F1
#
_cell.length_a   1.000
_cell.length_b   1.000
_cell.length_c   1.000
_cell.angle_alpha   90.00
_cell.angle_beta   90.00
_cell.angle_gamma   90.00
#
_symmetry.space_group_name_H-M   'P 1'
#
loop_
_entity.id
_entity.type
_entity.pdbx_description
1 polymer ?
#
loop_
_entity_poly.entity_id
_entity_poly.type
_entity_poly.pdbx_seq_one_letter_code
_entity_poly.pdbx_strand_id
1 'polypeptide(L)' 'MASLFGPFKNSYNFMYRMAHEKPVMFYSVILGVIGPVLTVTVPPIRERFGYVSPPPLPSSYPLPNRPRRPVSGYEDE' A
#
# COMPACT_ATOMS: atom_id res chain seq x y z
N MET A 1 -37.12 16.87 12.93
CA MET A 1 -35.71 17.01 12.50
C MET A 1 -34.69 16.33 13.41
N ALA A 2 -35.00 15.93 14.65
CA ALA A 2 -34.01 15.29 15.55
C ALA A 2 -33.67 13.82 15.23
N SER A 3 -34.46 13.12 14.40
CA SER A 3 -34.26 11.67 14.17
C SER A 3 -33.23 11.34 13.08
N LEU A 4 -32.82 12.31 12.26
CA LEU A 4 -31.85 12.10 11.17
C LEU A 4 -30.42 11.80 11.68
N PHE A 5 -30.06 12.33 12.86
CA PHE A 5 -28.72 12.13 13.46
C PHE A 5 -28.70 11.15 14.64
N GLY A 6 -29.85 10.56 14.99
CA GLY A 6 -29.97 9.53 16.03
C GLY A 6 -29.01 8.34 15.86
N PRO A 7 -28.89 7.71 14.68
CA PRO A 7 -28.00 6.56 14.50
C PRO A 7 -26.51 6.94 14.63
N PHE A 8 -26.12 8.14 14.21
CA PHE A 8 -24.74 8.63 14.34
C PHE A 8 -24.34 8.87 15.79
N LYS A 9 -25.22 9.50 16.59
CA LYS A 9 -24.97 9.73 18.02
C LYS A 9 -24.87 8.41 18.79
N ASN A 10 -25.74 7.44 18.48
CA ASN A 10 -25.70 6.12 19.10
C ASN A 10 -24.42 5.35 18.73
N SER A 11 -23.97 5.44 17.47
CA SER A 11 -22.72 4.81 17.02
C SER A 11 -21.49 5.42 17.69
N TYR A 12 -21.43 6.74 17.82
CA TYR A 12 -20.34 7.43 18.52
C TYR A 12 -20.27 7.04 20.00
N ASN A 13 -21.40 7.05 20.71
CA ASN A 13 -21.45 6.63 22.11
C ASN A 13 -21.03 5.16 22.29
N PHE A 14 -21.40 4.29 21.35
CA PHE A 14 -20.97 2.89 21.34
C PHE A 14 -19.45 2.76 21.17
N MET A 15 -18.86 3.46 20.20
CA MET A 15 -17.40 3.45 19.99
C MET A 15 -16.66 4.00 21.22
N TYR A 16 -17.16 5.10 21.79
CA TYR A 16 -16.60 5.69 23.01
C TYR A 16 -16.62 4.70 24.18
N ARG A 17 -17.73 3.99 24.38
CA ARG A 17 -17.84 2.96 25.42
C ARG A 17 -16.90 1.79 25.18
N MET A 18 -16.82 1.29 23.94
CA MET A 18 -15.92 0.19 23.56
C MET A 18 -14.44 0.54 23.78
N ALA A 19 -14.05 1.79 23.54
CA ALA A 19 -12.69 2.27 23.79
C ALA A 19 -12.29 2.20 25.28
N HIS A 20 -13.25 2.37 26.21
CA HIS A 20 -12.99 2.33 27.66
C HIS A 20 -13.21 0.93 28.26
N GLU A 21 -14.27 0.22 27.87
CA GLU A 21 -14.59 -1.10 28.43
C GLU A 21 -13.71 -2.22 27.87
N LYS A 22 -13.34 -2.14 26.59
CA LYS A 22 -12.58 -3.18 25.88
C LYS A 22 -11.49 -2.55 24.99
N PRO A 23 -10.51 -1.86 25.58
CA PRO A 23 -9.52 -1.07 24.84
C PRO A 23 -8.73 -1.93 23.85
N VAL A 24 -8.31 -3.13 24.25
CA VAL A 24 -7.51 -4.03 23.40
C VAL A 24 -8.24 -4.34 22.09
N MET A 25 -9.50 -4.81 22.18
CA MET A 25 -10.29 -5.16 20.99
C MET A 25 -10.53 -3.95 20.09
N PHE A 26 -10.86 -2.80 20.68
CA PHE A 26 -11.16 -1.59 19.94
C PHE A 26 -9.94 -1.08 19.16
N TYR A 27 -8.80 -0.90 19.84
CA TYR A 27 -7.59 -0.38 19.21
C TYR A 27 -6.95 -1.40 18.26
N SER A 28 -7.03 -2.70 18.52
CA SER A 28 -6.55 -3.73 17.59
C SER A 28 -7.27 -3.65 16.23
N VAL A 29 -8.59 -3.47 16.23
CA VAL A 29 -9.36 -3.32 14.98
C VAL A 29 -8.99 -2.01 14.27
N ILE A 30 -8.90 -0.90 15.00
CA ILE A 30 -8.53 0.40 14.41
C ILE A 30 -7.14 0.34 13.77
N LEU A 31 -6.13 -0.16 14.49
CA LEU A 31 -4.78 -0.29 13.97
C LEU A 31 -4.73 -1.27 12.79
N GLY A 32 -5.49 -2.36 12.85
CA GLY A 32 -5.63 -3.31 11.75
C GLY A 32 -6.22 -2.68 10.48
N VAL A 33 -7.17 -1.75 10.62
CA VAL A 33 -7.79 -1.04 9.48
C VAL A 33 -6.93 0.11 8.98
N ILE A 34 -6.16 0.79 9.86
CA ILE A 34 -5.26 1.87 9.48
C ILE A 34 -4.24 1.41 8.43
N GLY A 35 -3.70 0.19 8.54
CA GLY A 35 -2.74 -0.35 7.57
C GLY A 35 -3.26 -0.37 6.12
N PRO A 36 -4.34 -1.11 5.82
CA PRO A 36 -4.96 -1.13 4.49
C PRO A 36 -5.36 0.25 3.98
N VAL A 37 -5.92 1.11 4.85
CA VAL A 37 -6.30 2.48 4.48
C VAL A 37 -5.08 3.30 4.04
N LEU A 38 -3.98 3.24 4.79
CA LEU A 38 -2.74 3.92 4.40
C LEU A 38 -2.16 3.33 3.12
N THR A 39 -2.24 2.02 2.93
CA THR A 39 -1.73 1.36 1.72
C THR A 39 -2.44 1.86 0.46
N VAL A 40 -3.74 2.17 0.55
CA VAL A 40 -4.51 2.71 -0.58
C VAL A 40 -4.36 4.23 -0.73
N THR A 41 -4.28 4.97 0.37
CA THR A 41 -4.29 6.45 0.35
C THR A 41 -2.91 7.09 0.18
N VAL A 42 -1.85 6.48 0.71
CA VAL A 42 -0.49 7.07 0.68
C VAL A 42 0.14 7.06 -0.70
N PRO A 43 0.07 5.98 -1.54
CA PRO A 43 0.70 5.98 -2.86
C PRO A 43 0.27 7.14 -3.79
N PRO A 44 -1.02 7.43 -3.98
CA PRO A 44 -1.42 8.54 -4.86
C PRO A 44 -1.03 9.91 -4.31
N ILE A 45 -0.97 10.07 -2.99
CA ILE A 45 -0.47 11.30 -2.35
C ILE A 45 1.02 11.45 -2.63
N ARG A 46 1.78 10.37 -2.49
CA ARG A 46 3.23 10.33 -2.68
C ARG A 46 3.62 10.60 -4.14
N GLU A 47 2.87 10.08 -5.11
CA GLU A 47 3.05 10.36 -6.54
C GLU A 47 2.82 11.85 -6.86
N ARG A 48 1.83 12.49 -6.24
CA ARG A 48 1.59 13.94 -6.41
C ARG A 48 2.72 14.80 -5.84
N PHE A 49 3.47 14.31 -4.86
CA PHE A 49 4.66 14.96 -4.33
C PHE A 49 5.92 14.69 -5.15
N GLY A 50 5.81 14.05 -6.32
CA GLY A 50 6.92 13.84 -7.25
C GLY A 50 7.76 12.60 -6.95
N TYR A 51 7.30 11.72 -6.07
CA TYR A 51 7.95 10.42 -5.89
C TYR A 51 7.71 9.52 -7.10
N VAL A 52 8.80 9.00 -7.66
CA VAL A 52 8.76 8.01 -8.74
C VAL A 52 9.24 6.67 -8.19
N SER A 53 8.44 5.61 -8.42
CA SER A 53 8.81 4.26 -8.04
C SER A 53 10.08 3.82 -8.78
N PRO A 54 11.06 3.21 -8.11
CA PRO A 54 12.27 2.74 -8.77
C PRO A 54 11.94 1.66 -9.81
N PRO A 55 12.73 1.54 -10.88
CA PRO A 55 12.55 0.48 -11.86
C PRO A 55 12.74 -0.90 -11.21
N PRO A 56 12.05 -1.93 -11.72
CA PRO A 56 12.18 -3.28 -11.18
C PRO A 56 13.61 -3.80 -11.36
N LEU A 57 14.10 -4.51 -10.36
CA LEU A 57 15.39 -5.20 -10.43
C LEU A 57 15.33 -6.33 -11.47
N PRO A 58 16.41 -6.55 -12.24
CA PRO A 58 16.46 -7.67 -13.17
C PRO A 58 16.49 -8.99 -12.38
N SER A 59 15.54 -9.88 -12.66
CA SER A 59 15.46 -11.21 -12.06
C SER A 59 16.41 -12.21 -12.72
N SER A 60 16.86 -11.93 -13.95
CA SER A 60 17.72 -12.80 -14.74
C SER A 60 18.77 -12.00 -15.50
N TYR A 61 19.72 -12.70 -16.12
CA TYR A 61 20.66 -12.07 -17.04
C TYR A 61 19.89 -11.31 -18.14
N PRO A 62 20.18 -10.03 -18.37
CA PRO A 62 19.47 -9.21 -19.35
C PRO A 62 19.89 -9.63 -20.76
N LEU A 63 19.18 -10.62 -21.31
CA LEU A 63 19.38 -11.05 -22.70
C LEU A 63 18.81 -9.98 -23.65
N PRO A 64 19.63 -9.41 -24.54
CA PRO A 64 19.14 -8.48 -25.54
C PRO A 64 18.17 -9.19 -26.50
N ASN A 65 16.99 -8.60 -26.74
CA ASN A 65 16.04 -9.09 -27.75
C ASN A 65 16.50 -8.70 -29.17
N ARG A 66 17.60 -9.31 -29.62
CA ARG A 66 18.18 -9.07 -30.96
C ARG A 66 18.68 -10.38 -31.57
N PRO A 67 18.68 -10.51 -32.90
CA PRO A 67 19.27 -11.67 -33.56
C PRO A 67 20.77 -11.75 -33.28
N ARG A 68 21.31 -12.98 -33.33
CA ARG A 68 22.75 -13.23 -33.15
C ARG A 68 23.53 -12.46 -34.21
N ARG A 69 24.62 -11.82 -33.79
CA ARG A 69 25.60 -11.19 -34.69
C ARG A 69 26.86 -12.04 -34.68
N PRO A 70 27.47 -12.33 -35.83
CA PRO A 70 28.78 -12.97 -35.86
C PRO A 70 29.80 -12.06 -35.17
N VAL A 71 30.68 -12.65 -34.37
CA VAL A 71 31.75 -11.97 -33.63
C VAL A 71 33.07 -12.67 -33.96
N SER A 72 34.17 -11.92 -34.02
CA SER A 72 35.53 -12.42 -34.28
C SER A 72 36.50 -11.85 -33.24
N GLY A 73 37.64 -12.51 -32.99
CA GLY A 73 38.75 -11.97 -32.18
C GLY A 73 39.25 -12.82 -31.01
N TYR A 74 38.60 -13.93 -30.69
CA TYR A 74 39.05 -14.92 -29.68
C TYR A 74 38.93 -16.34 -30.24
N GLU A 75 39.37 -16.52 -31.49
CA GLU A 75 39.40 -17.82 -32.15
C GLU A 75 40.64 -18.58 -31.64
N ASP A 76 40.48 -19.85 -31.28
CA ASP A 76 41.57 -20.73 -30.86
C ASP A 76 42.40 -21.09 -32.11
N GLU A 77 43.69 -20.69 -32.16
CA GLU A 77 44.62 -21.14 -33.20
C GLU A 77 44.89 -22.66 -33.12
#